data_AF-A0A1R4HP65-F1
#
_entry.id   AF-A0A1R4HP65-F1
#
_cell.length_a   1.000
_cell.length_b   1.000
_cell.length_c   1.000
_cell.angle_alpha   90.00
_cell.angle_beta   90.00
_cell.angle_gamma   90.00
#
_symmetry.space_group_name_H-M   'P 1'
#
loop_
_entity.id
_entity.type
_entity.pdbx_description
1 polymer ?
#
loop_
_entity_poly.entity_id
_entity_poly.type
_entity_poly.pdbx_seq_one_letter_code
_entity_poly.pdbx_strand_id
1 'polypeptide(L)'
;MRESHNKQYVDLPRVNERELLRLLRQFNAPAAESLPPGIQRQIQRGKPLPPGIAKRFDGSLAGHLPRYPGYEWERVGADVVLIEAATRVVVDILVGALR
;
A
#
# COMPACT_ATOMS: atom_id res chain seq x y z
N MET A 1 -26.72 -7.90 10.67
CA MET A 1 -26.67 -6.42 10.58
C MET A 1 -25.41 -6.07 9.83
N ARG A 2 -25.54 -5.58 8.59
CA ARG A 2 -24.38 -5.15 7.79
C ARG A 2 -24.12 -3.70 8.17
N GLU A 3 -23.13 -3.46 9.02
CA GLU A 3 -22.63 -2.12 9.26
C GLU A 3 -22.02 -1.61 7.96
N SER A 4 -22.85 -0.91 7.20
CA SER A 4 -22.41 0.06 6.21
C SER A 4 -21.56 1.09 6.95
N HIS A 5 -20.27 0.79 7.10
CA HIS A 5 -19.27 1.77 7.52
C HIS A 5 -19.17 2.80 6.38
N ASN A 6 -20.14 3.71 6.36
CA ASN A 6 -20.00 5.06 5.83
C ASN A 6 -19.00 5.81 6.70
N LYS A 7 -17.76 5.29 6.78
CA LYS A 7 -16.62 6.04 7.31
C LYS A 7 -16.21 6.97 6.19
N GLN A 8 -16.89 8.10 6.20
CA GLN A 8 -16.43 9.35 5.63
C GLN A 8 -14.89 9.42 5.80
N TYR A 9 -14.19 9.36 4.66
CA TYR A 9 -12.73 9.38 4.46
C TYR A 9 -12.09 10.73 4.90
N VAL A 10 -12.51 11.26 6.04
CA VAL A 10 -12.36 12.67 6.43
C VAL A 10 -10.94 13.00 6.91
N ASP A 11 -10.11 11.99 7.19
CA ASP A 11 -8.69 12.16 7.56
C ASP A 11 -7.78 11.13 6.87
N LEU A 12 -7.82 11.08 5.53
CA LEU A 12 -6.85 10.26 4.81
C LEU A 12 -5.42 10.75 5.05
N PRO A 13 -4.47 9.81 5.24
CA PRO A 13 -3.06 10.12 5.16
C PRO A 13 -2.74 10.86 3.87
N ARG A 14 -2.16 12.05 3.99
CA ARG A 14 -1.61 12.77 2.84
C ARG A 14 -0.26 12.16 2.50
N VAL A 15 -0.28 11.15 1.62
CA VAL A 15 0.94 10.49 1.16
C VAL A 15 1.80 11.46 0.36
N ASN A 16 3.04 11.66 0.81
CA ASN A 16 4.06 12.35 0.03
C ASN A 16 4.78 11.34 -0.86
N GLU A 17 4.33 11.21 -2.10
CA GLU A 17 4.89 10.28 -3.09
C GLU A 17 6.39 10.50 -3.32
N ARG A 18 6.82 11.76 -3.41
CA ARG A 18 8.24 12.10 -3.65
C ARG A 18 9.14 11.59 -2.54
N GLU A 19 8.71 11.77 -1.30
CA GLU A 19 9.44 11.28 -0.12
C GLU A 19 9.47 9.75 -0.09
N LEU A 20 8.33 9.10 -0.37
CA LEU A 20 8.25 7.65 -0.43
C LEU A 20 9.18 7.07 -1.51
N LEU A 21 9.15 7.60 -2.73
CA LEU A 21 10.03 7.18 -3.82
C LEU A 21 11.52 7.41 -3.47
N ARG A 22 11.84 8.49 -2.74
CA ARG A 22 13.20 8.76 -2.26
C ARG A 22 13.66 7.67 -1.28
N LEU A 23 12.81 7.30 -0.32
CA LEU A 23 13.11 6.25 0.66
C LEU A 23 13.27 4.89 0.00
N LEU A 24 12.38 4.53 -0.93
CA LEU A 24 12.47 3.26 -1.67
C LEU A 24 13.83 3.12 -2.38
N ARG A 25 14.30 4.18 -3.06
CA ARG A 25 15.63 4.19 -3.68
C ARG A 25 16.77 4.20 -2.66
N GLN A 26 16.68 5.03 -1.62
CA GLN A 26 17.72 5.19 -0.60
C GLN A 26 18.02 3.88 0.12
N PHE A 27 16.99 3.08 0.39
CA PHE A 27 17.12 1.80 1.09
C PHE A 27 17.18 0.60 0.14
N ASN A 28 17.39 0.81 -1.16
CA ASN A 28 17.45 -0.23 -2.18
C ASN A 28 16.28 -1.23 -2.08
N ALA A 29 15.05 -0.69 -2.06
CA ALA A 29 13.85 -1.51 -2.08
C ALA A 29 13.95 -2.54 -3.23
N PRO A 30 13.66 -3.82 -2.96
CA PRO A 30 13.81 -4.86 -3.97
C PRO A 30 12.88 -4.57 -5.14
N ALA A 31 13.45 -4.59 -6.34
CA ALA A 31 12.66 -4.52 -7.56
C ALA A 31 11.70 -5.70 -7.62
N ALA A 32 10.52 -5.48 -8.18
CA ALA A 32 9.48 -6.49 -8.28
C ALA A 32 8.76 -6.38 -9.63
N GLU A 33 8.39 -7.53 -10.17
CA GLU A 33 7.57 -7.58 -11.38
C GLU A 33 6.13 -7.17 -11.08
N SER A 34 5.49 -6.54 -12.07
CA SER A 34 4.08 -6.22 -12.00
C SER A 34 3.25 -7.51 -11.94
N LEU A 35 2.17 -7.50 -11.17
CA LEU A 35 1.23 -8.64 -11.18
C LEU A 35 0.60 -8.80 -12.57
N PRO A 36 0.11 -10.00 -12.92
CA PRO A 36 -0.62 -10.21 -14.17
C PRO A 36 -1.82 -9.26 -14.28
N PRO A 37 -2.19 -8.80 -15.51
CA PRO A 37 -3.23 -7.78 -15.70
C PRO A 37 -4.60 -8.14 -15.12
N GLY A 38 -4.93 -9.43 -15.01
CA GLY A 38 -6.18 -9.90 -14.39
C GLY A 38 -6.22 -9.68 -12.88
N ILE A 39 -5.07 -9.84 -12.20
CA ILE A 39 -4.95 -9.66 -10.75
C ILE A 39 -4.83 -8.17 -10.41
N GLN A 40 -4.07 -7.39 -11.18
CA GLN A 40 -3.95 -5.95 -10.97
C GLN A 40 -5.32 -5.25 -10.95
N ARG A 41 -6.23 -5.66 -11.84
CA ARG A 41 -7.60 -5.12 -11.90
C ARG A 41 -8.43 -5.36 -10.63
N GLN A 42 -8.06 -6.32 -9.79
CA GLN A 42 -8.74 -6.60 -8.53
C GLN A 42 -8.32 -5.63 -7.42
N ILE A 43 -7.18 -4.96 -7.56
CA ILE A 43 -6.64 -4.03 -6.57
C ILE A 43 -7.25 -2.66 -6.83
N GLN A 44 -8.07 -2.18 -5.90
CA GLN A 44 -8.81 -0.93 -6.06
C GLN A 44 -8.89 -0.21 -4.71
N ARG A 45 -8.70 1.11 -4.71
CA ARG A 45 -8.93 1.95 -3.53
C ARG A 45 -10.37 1.78 -3.02
N GLY A 46 -10.54 1.80 -1.70
CA GLY A 46 -11.83 1.59 -1.05
C GLY A 46 -12.27 0.14 -0.92
N LYS A 47 -11.54 -0.82 -1.50
CA LYS A 47 -11.81 -2.25 -1.35
C LYS A 47 -10.71 -2.92 -0.53
N PRO A 48 -11.03 -4.00 0.21
CA PRO A 48 -10.01 -4.82 0.86
C PRO A 48 -9.00 -5.37 -0.14
N LEU A 49 -7.72 -5.29 0.19
CA LEU A 49 -6.66 -5.90 -0.59
C LEU A 49 -6.81 -7.43 -0.57
N PRO A 50 -6.80 -8.13 -1.72
CA PRO A 50 -6.91 -9.57 -1.75
C PRO A 50 -5.81 -10.24 -0.91
N PRO A 51 -6.13 -11.32 -0.16
CA PRO A 51 -5.13 -12.06 0.59
C PRO A 51 -4.14 -12.77 -0.35
N GLY A 52 -2.92 -13.00 0.12
CA GLY A 52 -1.92 -13.82 -0.57
C GLY A 52 -1.10 -13.14 -1.67
N ILE A 53 -1.52 -11.97 -2.16
CA ILE A 53 -0.77 -11.21 -3.19
C ILE A 53 0.14 -10.12 -2.60
N ALA A 54 -0.05 -9.80 -1.33
CA ALA A 54 0.59 -8.68 -0.68
C ALA A 54 1.71 -9.15 0.26
N LYS A 55 2.80 -8.39 0.30
CA LYS A 55 3.97 -8.65 1.14
C LYS A 55 4.31 -7.41 1.95
N ARG A 56 4.42 -7.54 3.27
CA ARG A 56 4.89 -6.45 4.14
C ARG A 56 6.31 -6.02 3.75
N PHE A 57 6.61 -4.75 3.97
CA PHE A 57 8.00 -4.30 3.97
C PHE A 57 8.71 -4.82 5.20
N ASP A 58 9.96 -5.21 5.03
CA ASP A 58 10.83 -5.78 6.03
C ASP A 58 12.19 -5.05 6.07
N GLY A 59 12.98 -5.35 7.11
CA GLY A 59 14.32 -4.79 7.30
C GLY A 59 14.34 -3.27 7.54
N SER A 60 15.47 -2.64 7.20
CA SER A 60 15.73 -1.23 7.49
C SER A 60 14.73 -0.28 6.81
N LEU A 61 14.25 -0.62 5.61
CA LEU A 61 13.28 0.19 4.87
C LEU A 61 11.98 0.34 5.65
N ALA A 62 11.44 -0.75 6.22
CA ALA A 62 10.19 -0.73 6.98
C ALA A 62 10.24 0.26 8.18
N GLY A 63 11.44 0.46 8.75
CA GLY A 63 11.67 1.40 9.84
C GLY A 63 11.58 2.88 9.44
N HIS A 64 11.78 3.19 8.16
CA HIS A 64 11.90 4.56 7.64
C HIS A 64 10.71 5.01 6.79
N LEU A 65 9.82 4.09 6.40
CA LEU A 65 8.61 4.45 5.70
C LEU A 65 7.73 5.41 6.54
N PRO A 66 7.05 6.39 5.92
CA PRO A 66 6.14 7.27 6.63
C PRO A 66 5.10 6.49 7.41
N ARG A 67 4.94 6.78 8.70
CA ARG A 67 3.98 6.08 9.56
C ARG A 67 2.72 6.90 9.73
N TYR A 68 1.59 6.26 9.49
CA TYR A 68 0.27 6.82 9.79
C TYR A 68 -0.42 5.86 10.76
N PRO A 69 -0.86 6.33 11.95
CA PRO A 69 -1.55 5.48 12.91
C PRO A 69 -2.75 4.76 12.28
N GLY A 70 -2.80 3.43 12.42
CA GLY A 70 -3.87 2.60 11.84
C GLY A 70 -3.66 2.19 10.39
N TYR A 71 -2.54 2.54 9.76
CA TYR A 71 -2.23 2.19 8.38
C TYR A 71 -0.91 1.41 8.26
N GLU A 72 -0.84 0.55 7.25
CA GLU A 72 0.34 -0.26 6.93
C GLU A 72 0.73 -0.10 5.45
N TRP A 73 2.03 -0.10 5.18
CA TRP A 73 2.57 -0.19 3.83
C TRP A 73 2.78 -1.65 3.44
N GLU A 74 2.31 -2.04 2.27
CA GLU A 74 2.54 -3.36 1.68
C GLU A 74 2.99 -3.26 0.22
N ARG A 75 3.70 -4.28 -0.23
CA ARG A 75 4.14 -4.48 -1.62
C ARG A 75 3.15 -5.39 -2.32
N VAL A 76 2.76 -5.03 -3.54
CA VAL A 76 1.85 -5.83 -4.36
C VAL A 76 2.40 -5.89 -5.78
N GLY A 77 3.18 -6.93 -6.07
CA GLY A 77 4.05 -6.92 -7.26
C GLY A 77 4.97 -5.70 -7.25
N ALA A 78 4.99 -4.96 -8.35
CA ALA A 78 5.74 -3.71 -8.52
C ALA A 78 5.13 -2.50 -7.79
N ASP A 79 3.92 -2.63 -7.24
CA ASP A 79 3.18 -1.51 -6.67
C ASP A 79 3.41 -1.42 -5.14
N VAL A 80 3.34 -0.19 -4.62
CA VAL A 80 3.37 0.09 -3.18
C VAL A 80 2.01 0.57 -2.74
N VAL A 81 1.42 -0.11 -1.77
CA VAL A 81 0.02 0.08 -1.36
C VAL A 81 -0.03 0.49 0.10
N LEU A 82 -0.77 1.56 0.39
CA LEU A 82 -1.16 1.91 1.76
C LEU A 82 -2.51 1.27 2.05
N ILE A 83 -2.61 0.53 3.15
CA ILE A 83 -3.86 -0.09 3.61
C ILE A 83 -4.22 0.39 5.02
N GLU A 84 -5.52 0.39 5.34
CA GLU A 84 -5.95 0.42 6.74
C GLU A 84 -5.65 -0.93 7.38
N ALA A 85 -4.91 -0.94 8.49
CA ALA A 85 -4.40 -2.16 9.11
C ALA A 85 -5.52 -3.10 9.60
N ALA A 86 -6.61 -2.53 10.14
CA ALA A 86 -7.69 -3.30 10.73
C ALA A 86 -8.60 -3.98 9.67
N THR A 87 -8.85 -3.29 8.56
CA THR A 87 -9.82 -3.74 7.53
C THR A 87 -9.15 -4.26 6.26
N ARG A 88 -7.85 -4.01 6.10
CA ARG A 88 -7.06 -4.20 4.87
C ARG A 88 -7.58 -3.42 3.67
N VAL A 89 -8.42 -2.41 3.88
CA VAL A 89 -8.93 -1.55 2.82
C VAL A 89 -7.78 -0.77 2.20
N VAL A 90 -7.70 -0.81 0.87
CA VAL A 90 -6.72 -0.04 0.11
C VAL A 90 -7.06 1.44 0.19
N VAL A 91 -6.10 2.22 0.65
CA VAL A 91 -6.21 3.66 0.83
C VAL A 91 -5.53 4.39 -0.32
N ASP A 92 -4.30 3.99 -0.63
CA ASP A 92 -3.51 4.59 -1.69
C ASP A 92 -2.69 3.53 -2.43
N ILE A 93 -2.36 3.81 -3.69
CA ILE A 93 -1.61 2.92 -4.57
C ILE A 93 -0.61 3.78 -5.34
N LEU A 94 0.67 3.47 -5.16
CA LEU A 94 1.77 3.95 -5.99
C LEU A 94 2.12 2.87 -7.00
N VAL A 95 1.72 3.09 -8.25
CA VAL A 95 1.86 2.12 -9.33
C VAL A 95 3.31 2.10 -9.82
N GLY A 96 3.89 0.90 -9.89
CA GLY A 96 5.23 0.66 -10.44
C GLY A 96 6.38 1.27 -9.64
N ALA A 97 6.17 1.62 -8.37
CA ALA A 97 7.18 2.25 -7.53
C ALA A 97 8.38 1.35 -7.20
N LEU A 98 8.27 0.03 -7.46
CA LEU A 98 9.32 -0.96 -7.30
C LEU A 98 9.81 -1.54 -8.64
N ARG A 99 9.61 -0.84 -9.75
CA ARG A 99 10.19 -1.24 -11.04
C ARG A 99 11.66 -0.83 -11.15
#